data_AF-A0A923L7H3-F1
#
_entry.id   AF-A0A923L7H3-F1
#
_cell.length_a   1.000
_cell.length_b   1.000
_cell.length_c   1.000
_cell.angle_alpha   90.00
_cell.angle_beta   90.00
_cell.angle_gamma   90.00
#
_symmetry.space_group_name_H-M   'P 1'
#
loop_
_entity.id
_entity.type
_entity.pdbx_description
1 polymer ?
#
loop_
_entity_poly.entity_id
_entity_poly.type
_entity_poly.pdbx_seq_one_letter_code
_entity_poly.pdbx_strand_id
1 'polypeptide(L)'
;MKRLLLVVTGLVLAMVLAACSSPEADEVLEYHNAVVDEVHPLMDKLASLYEQMTVMETEDEVIDLYDNEIIPVVNEINDYYDGQKIEYDATKEYHKLLQEQANSLEATVLKEKEFFEALLDENTTEEELMTLDQEVVELNTITEEKNKAVADHYDYLLEEYNFIEEDE
;
A
#
# COMPACT_ATOMS: atom_id res chain seq x y z
N MET A 1 -55.86 -3.56 -17.10
CA MET A 1 -54.69 -2.82 -17.65
C MET A 1 -53.87 -2.09 -16.57
N LYS A 2 -54.47 -1.29 -15.66
CA LYS A 2 -53.70 -0.57 -14.61
C LYS A 2 -52.88 -1.45 -13.65
N ARG A 3 -53.36 -2.66 -13.34
CA ARG A 3 -52.64 -3.63 -12.49
C ARG A 3 -51.48 -4.34 -13.19
N LEU A 4 -51.55 -4.47 -14.52
CA LEU A 4 -50.46 -5.07 -15.31
C LEU A 4 -49.29 -4.08 -15.44
N LEU A 5 -49.62 -2.79 -15.57
CA LEU A 5 -48.64 -1.72 -15.66
C LEU A 5 -47.80 -1.64 -14.38
N LEU A 6 -48.41 -1.67 -13.19
CA LEU A 6 -47.69 -1.66 -11.90
C LEU A 6 -46.73 -2.84 -11.70
N VAL A 7 -47.09 -4.04 -12.19
CA VAL A 7 -46.23 -5.22 -12.11
C VAL A 7 -45.04 -5.09 -13.06
N VAL A 8 -45.25 -4.57 -14.27
CA VAL A 8 -44.18 -4.37 -15.25
C VAL A 8 -43.25 -3.23 -14.84
N THR A 9 -43.77 -2.10 -14.33
CA THR A 9 -42.92 -1.02 -13.81
C THR A 9 -42.15 -1.46 -12.57
N GLY A 10 -42.75 -2.28 -11.70
CA GLY A 10 -42.06 -2.87 -10.54
C GLY A 10 -40.96 -3.87 -10.92
N LEU A 11 -41.17 -4.68 -11.97
CA LEU A 11 -40.16 -5.62 -12.45
C LEU A 11 -38.98 -4.90 -13.13
N VAL A 12 -39.25 -3.83 -13.87
CA VAL A 12 -38.20 -3.00 -14.49
C VAL A 12 -37.41 -2.25 -13.42
N LEU A 13 -38.06 -1.69 -12.39
CA LEU A 13 -37.38 -1.08 -11.24
C LEU A 13 -36.58 -2.09 -10.41
N ALA A 14 -37.06 -3.32 -10.26
CA ALA A 14 -36.30 -4.39 -9.61
C ALA A 14 -35.09 -4.86 -10.43
N MET A 15 -35.15 -4.78 -11.77
CA MET A 15 -34.00 -5.03 -12.65
C MET A 15 -32.98 -3.88 -12.65
N VAL A 16 -33.39 -2.63 -12.33
CA VAL A 16 -32.46 -1.50 -12.14
C VAL A 16 -31.83 -1.48 -10.74
N LEU A 17 -32.48 -2.08 -9.75
CA LEU A 17 -31.94 -2.24 -8.38
C LEU A 17 -30.99 -3.44 -8.22
N ALA A 18 -30.87 -4.29 -9.24
CA ALA A 18 -29.75 -5.22 -9.36
C ALA A 18 -28.52 -4.50 -9.94
N ALA A 19 -28.14 -3.37 -9.34
CA ALA A 19 -26.75 -2.94 -9.33
C ALA A 19 -25.97 -3.90 -8.40
N CYS A 20 -26.05 -5.19 -8.70
CA CYS A 20 -25.16 -6.18 -8.14
C CYS A 20 -23.86 -5.96 -8.90
N SER A 21 -22.88 -5.38 -8.22
CA SER A 21 -21.47 -5.45 -8.62
C SER A 21 -21.16 -6.84 -9.19
N SER A 22 -20.31 -6.89 -10.21
CA SER A 22 -19.84 -8.18 -10.71
C SER A 22 -19.05 -8.87 -9.58
N PRO A 23 -18.97 -10.21 -9.55
CA PRO A 23 -18.13 -10.91 -8.58
C PRO A 23 -16.67 -10.44 -8.57
N GLU A 24 -16.17 -9.98 -9.72
CA GLU A 24 -14.87 -9.34 -9.84
C GLU A 24 -14.83 -7.96 -9.15
N ALA A 25 -15.85 -7.11 -9.35
CA ALA A 25 -15.96 -5.83 -8.66
C ALA A 25 -16.10 -6.00 -7.15
N ASP A 26 -16.86 -7.01 -6.70
CA ASP A 26 -16.98 -7.36 -5.29
C ASP A 26 -15.61 -7.74 -4.71
N GLU A 27 -14.84 -8.61 -5.39
CA GLU A 27 -13.52 -9.02 -4.90
C GLU A 27 -12.56 -7.82 -4.83
N VAL A 28 -12.55 -6.93 -5.84
CA VAL A 28 -11.69 -5.73 -5.82
C VAL A 28 -12.01 -4.85 -4.62
N LEU A 29 -13.29 -4.59 -4.35
CA LEU A 29 -13.73 -3.75 -3.24
C LEU A 29 -13.42 -4.40 -1.88
N GLU A 30 -13.75 -5.70 -1.73
CA GLU A 30 -13.44 -6.46 -0.52
C GLU A 30 -11.94 -6.49 -0.24
N TYR A 31 -11.13 -6.71 -1.29
CA TYR A 31 -9.69 -6.70 -1.19
C TYR A 31 -9.14 -5.33 -0.80
N HIS A 32 -9.61 -4.24 -1.43
CA HIS A 32 -9.18 -2.89 -1.06
C HIS A 32 -9.55 -2.55 0.39
N ASN A 33 -10.77 -2.86 0.82
CA ASN A 33 -11.19 -2.62 2.21
C ASN A 33 -10.34 -3.43 3.20
N ALA A 34 -9.97 -4.67 2.87
CA ALA A 34 -9.06 -5.45 3.69
C ALA A 34 -7.65 -4.82 3.76
N VAL A 35 -7.14 -4.26 2.65
CA VAL A 35 -5.88 -3.49 2.65
C VAL A 35 -6.00 -2.27 3.56
N VAL A 36 -7.11 -1.52 3.49
CA VAL A 36 -7.36 -0.37 4.36
C VAL A 36 -7.37 -0.79 5.84
N ASP A 37 -8.05 -1.87 6.17
CA ASP A 37 -8.20 -2.31 7.56
C ASP A 37 -6.90 -2.89 8.15
N GLU A 38 -6.11 -3.60 7.36
CA GLU A 38 -4.94 -4.35 7.85
C GLU A 38 -3.61 -3.63 7.59
N VAL A 39 -3.45 -2.94 6.45
CA VAL A 39 -2.18 -2.30 6.05
C VAL A 39 -2.12 -0.82 6.42
N HIS A 40 -3.20 -0.05 6.29
CA HIS A 40 -3.13 1.39 6.63
C HIS A 40 -2.72 1.66 8.09
N PRO A 41 -3.19 0.92 9.10
CA PRO A 41 -2.72 1.11 10.48
C PRO A 41 -1.20 0.86 10.63
N LEU A 42 -0.64 -0.05 9.85
CA LEU A 42 0.80 -0.32 9.82
C LEU A 42 1.57 0.83 9.17
N MET A 43 1.01 1.43 8.11
CA MET A 43 1.58 2.63 7.48
C MET A 43 1.54 3.85 8.42
N ASP A 44 0.44 4.04 9.16
CA ASP A 44 0.35 5.08 10.19
C ASP A 44 1.37 4.86 11.32
N LYS A 45 1.53 3.59 11.76
CA LYS A 45 2.58 3.22 12.73
C LYS A 45 3.96 3.57 12.17
N LEU A 46 4.24 3.21 10.93
CA LEU A 46 5.52 3.47 10.28
C LEU A 46 5.82 4.99 10.24
N ALA A 47 4.85 5.81 9.83
CA ALA A 47 4.98 7.26 9.86
C ALA A 47 5.31 7.79 11.26
N SER A 48 4.63 7.28 12.30
CA SER A 48 4.92 7.64 13.69
C SER A 48 6.32 7.22 14.15
N LEU A 49 6.86 6.08 13.67
CA LEU A 49 8.22 5.65 13.96
C LEU A 49 9.25 6.59 13.31
N TYR A 50 9.04 7.00 12.06
CA TYR A 50 9.91 7.99 11.41
C TYR A 50 9.86 9.36 12.11
N GLU A 51 8.71 9.79 12.62
CA GLU A 51 8.64 11.01 13.43
C GLU A 51 9.47 10.88 14.73
N GLN A 52 9.42 9.73 15.40
CA GLN A 52 10.22 9.47 16.60
C GLN A 52 11.73 9.52 16.33
N MET A 53 12.16 9.07 15.14
CA MET A 53 13.56 9.11 14.72
C MET A 53 14.13 10.54 14.76
N THR A 54 13.31 11.56 14.47
CA THR A 54 13.75 12.97 14.43
C THR A 54 14.17 13.56 15.78
N VAL A 55 13.80 12.89 16.88
CA VAL A 55 14.11 13.34 18.25
C VAL A 55 15.11 12.42 18.97
N MET A 56 15.64 11.40 18.29
CA MET A 56 16.68 10.52 18.82
C MET A 56 18.02 11.23 18.90
N GLU A 57 18.83 10.89 19.90
CA GLU A 57 20.08 11.60 20.19
C GLU A 57 21.28 11.01 19.45
N THR A 58 21.19 9.75 19.01
CA THR A 58 22.32 9.00 18.44
C THR A 58 21.89 8.09 17.29
N GLU A 59 22.82 7.80 16.38
CA GLU A 59 22.62 6.86 15.29
C GLU A 59 22.42 5.42 15.77
N ASP A 60 23.01 5.03 16.91
CA ASP A 60 22.77 3.73 17.56
C ASP A 60 21.28 3.56 17.93
N GLU A 61 20.65 4.58 18.52
CA GLU A 61 19.21 4.56 18.83
C GLU A 61 18.34 4.44 17.57
N VAL A 62 18.77 5.08 16.48
CA VAL A 62 18.09 4.99 15.18
C VAL A 62 18.18 3.58 14.61
N ILE A 63 19.35 2.94 14.65
CA ILE A 63 19.53 1.56 14.19
C ILE A 63 18.70 0.59 15.03
N ASP A 64 18.66 0.77 16.36
CA ASP A 64 17.81 -0.01 17.25
C ASP A 64 16.32 0.14 16.89
N LEU A 65 15.87 1.34 16.51
CA LEU A 65 14.50 1.57 16.02
C LEU A 65 14.24 0.82 14.70
N TYR A 66 15.21 0.81 13.78
CA TYR A 66 15.10 0.05 12.54
C TYR A 66 14.92 -1.45 12.80
N ASP A 67 15.79 -2.04 13.62
CA ASP A 67 15.81 -3.47 13.87
C ASP A 67 14.60 -3.96 14.66
N ASN A 68 14.14 -3.18 15.64
CA ASN A 68 13.14 -3.63 16.59
C ASN A 68 11.71 -3.19 16.26
N GLU A 69 11.53 -2.13 15.47
CA GLU A 69 10.20 -1.57 15.20
C GLU A 69 9.92 -1.37 13.70
N ILE A 70 10.77 -0.67 12.96
CA ILE A 70 10.48 -0.31 11.56
C ILE A 70 10.50 -1.54 10.64
N ILE A 71 11.59 -2.31 10.62
CA ILE A 71 11.71 -3.50 9.77
C ILE A 71 10.61 -4.53 10.10
N PRO A 72 10.30 -4.83 11.38
CA PRO A 72 9.18 -5.69 11.71
C PRO A 72 7.83 -5.24 11.13
N VAL A 73 7.54 -3.93 11.15
CA VAL A 73 6.30 -3.38 10.56
C VAL A 73 6.27 -3.58 9.04
N VAL A 74 7.39 -3.33 8.35
CA VAL A 74 7.46 -3.52 6.90
C VAL A 74 7.34 -5.00 6.52
N ASN A 75 7.93 -5.90 7.31
CA ASN A 75 7.77 -7.34 7.12
C ASN A 75 6.31 -7.76 7.29
N GLU A 76 5.59 -7.20 8.27
CA GLU A 76 4.16 -7.48 8.48
C GLU A 76 3.31 -7.04 7.26
N ILE A 77 3.65 -5.91 6.65
CA ILE A 77 3.01 -5.44 5.41
C ILE A 77 3.28 -6.41 4.24
N ASN A 78 4.53 -6.83 4.05
CA ASN A 78 4.88 -7.81 3.01
C ASN A 78 4.19 -9.16 3.25
N ASP A 79 4.20 -9.66 4.48
CA ASP A 79 3.54 -10.90 4.88
C ASP A 79 2.04 -10.85 4.62
N TYR A 80 1.39 -9.70 4.86
CA TYR A 80 -0.02 -9.51 4.53
C TYR A 80 -0.26 -9.76 3.05
N TYR A 81 0.52 -9.13 2.16
CA TYR A 81 0.34 -9.30 0.72
C TYR A 81 0.68 -10.73 0.25
N ASP A 82 1.79 -11.30 0.69
CA ASP A 82 2.19 -12.66 0.31
C ASP A 82 1.17 -13.73 0.77
N GLY A 83 0.39 -13.44 1.81
CA GLY A 83 -0.67 -14.30 2.32
C GLY A 83 -1.98 -14.30 1.53
N GLN A 84 -2.18 -13.35 0.60
CA GLN A 84 -3.46 -13.15 -0.08
C GLN A 84 -3.75 -14.22 -1.13
N LYS A 85 -5.04 -14.55 -1.28
CA LYS A 85 -5.53 -15.46 -2.32
C LYS A 85 -6.57 -14.76 -3.16
N ILE A 86 -6.27 -14.63 -4.44
CA ILE A 86 -7.03 -13.77 -5.35
C ILE A 86 -7.50 -14.58 -6.55
N GLU A 87 -8.79 -14.48 -6.85
CA GLU A 87 -9.45 -15.23 -7.91
C GLU A 87 -9.47 -14.47 -9.24
N TYR A 88 -9.84 -13.19 -9.22
CA TYR A 88 -10.09 -12.40 -10.43
C TYR A 88 -8.87 -11.61 -10.90
N ASP A 89 -8.80 -11.36 -12.22
CA ASP A 89 -7.61 -10.78 -12.84
C ASP A 89 -7.46 -9.29 -12.48
N ALA A 90 -8.55 -8.53 -12.39
CA ALA A 90 -8.50 -7.13 -11.94
C ALA A 90 -7.87 -6.99 -10.54
N THR A 91 -8.30 -7.82 -9.58
CA THR A 91 -7.73 -7.83 -8.23
C THR A 91 -6.27 -8.28 -8.23
N LYS A 92 -5.87 -9.24 -9.09
CA LYS A 92 -4.47 -9.68 -9.19
C LYS A 92 -3.56 -8.57 -9.71
N GLU A 93 -4.02 -7.81 -10.70
CA GLU A 93 -3.26 -6.68 -11.24
C GLU A 93 -3.03 -5.63 -10.15
N TYR A 94 -4.10 -5.28 -9.42
CA TYR A 94 -4.01 -4.34 -8.31
C TYR A 94 -3.11 -4.84 -7.18
N HIS A 95 -3.30 -6.08 -6.74
CA HIS A 95 -2.48 -6.72 -5.73
C HIS A 95 -1.00 -6.75 -6.09
N LYS A 96 -0.68 -7.07 -7.35
CA LYS A 96 0.70 -7.08 -7.81
C LYS A 96 1.36 -5.70 -7.68
N LEU A 97 0.63 -4.62 -8.00
CA LEU A 97 1.15 -3.26 -7.83
C LEU A 97 1.41 -2.94 -6.36
N LEU A 98 0.51 -3.35 -5.46
CA LEU A 98 0.68 -3.19 -4.01
C LEU A 98 1.86 -4.01 -3.47
N GLN A 99 2.06 -5.25 -3.93
CA GLN A 99 3.27 -6.03 -3.63
C GLN A 99 4.52 -5.33 -4.13
N GLU A 100 4.53 -4.80 -5.35
CA GLU A 100 5.68 -4.08 -5.88
C GLU A 100 6.00 -2.83 -5.06
N GLN A 101 4.99 -2.12 -4.55
CA GLN A 101 5.14 -0.99 -3.64
C GLN A 101 5.69 -1.42 -2.26
N ALA A 102 5.16 -2.49 -1.68
CA ALA A 102 5.62 -3.00 -0.39
C ALA A 102 7.09 -3.46 -0.44
N ASN A 103 7.47 -4.15 -1.51
CA ASN A 103 8.85 -4.55 -1.76
C ASN A 103 9.79 -3.35 -1.96
N SER A 104 9.35 -2.28 -2.64
CA SER A 104 10.19 -1.09 -2.80
C SER A 104 10.35 -0.34 -1.47
N LEU A 105 9.31 -0.31 -0.64
CA LEU A 105 9.38 0.23 0.72
C LEU A 105 10.39 -0.54 1.57
N GLU A 106 10.35 -1.87 1.55
CA GLU A 106 11.33 -2.71 2.26
C GLU A 106 12.76 -2.44 1.79
N ALA A 107 12.99 -2.40 0.47
CA ALA A 107 14.30 -2.09 -0.07
C ALA A 107 14.81 -0.71 0.39
N THR A 108 13.93 0.29 0.43
CA THR A 108 14.24 1.64 0.91
C THR A 108 14.64 1.60 2.39
N VAL A 109 13.81 0.98 3.23
CA VAL A 109 14.05 0.87 4.68
C VAL A 109 15.36 0.15 4.99
N LEU A 110 15.65 -0.94 4.31
CA LEU A 110 16.90 -1.68 4.49
C LEU A 110 18.11 -0.85 4.07
N LYS A 111 17.99 -0.07 3.00
CA LYS A 111 19.07 0.82 2.54
C LYS A 111 19.28 2.02 3.47
N GLU A 112 18.22 2.58 4.02
CA GLU A 112 18.31 3.64 5.04
C GLU A 112 19.02 3.13 6.29
N LYS A 113 18.68 1.92 6.76
CA LYS A 113 19.40 1.29 7.86
C LYS A 113 20.89 1.10 7.54
N GLU A 114 21.22 0.59 6.36
CA GLU A 114 22.61 0.42 5.91
C GLU A 114 23.37 1.75 5.91
N PHE A 115 22.71 2.85 5.50
CA PHE A 115 23.29 4.19 5.58
C PHE A 115 23.60 4.59 7.04
N PHE A 116 22.69 4.36 7.98
CA PHE A 116 22.95 4.66 9.39
C PHE A 116 24.05 3.77 10.00
N GLU A 117 24.08 2.48 9.67
CA GLU A 117 25.17 1.58 10.08
C GLU A 117 26.52 2.07 9.54
N ALA A 118 26.55 2.57 8.31
CA ALA A 118 27.76 3.09 7.67
C ALA A 118 28.28 4.38 8.32
N LEU A 119 27.41 5.19 8.94
CA LEU A 119 27.82 6.39 9.71
C LEU A 119 28.62 6.04 10.97
N LEU A 120 28.41 4.83 11.52
CA LEU A 120 29.08 4.36 12.73
C LEU A 120 30.36 3.55 12.45
N ASP A 121 30.57 3.09 11.21
CA ASP A 121 31.77 2.34 10.83
C ASP A 121 32.94 3.29 10.53
N GLU A 122 33.98 3.26 11.36
CA GLU A 122 35.22 4.04 11.18
C GLU A 122 35.95 3.74 9.85
N ASN A 123 35.63 2.63 9.18
CA ASN A 123 36.22 2.26 7.90
C ASN A 123 35.45 2.80 6.68
N THR A 124 34.22 3.26 6.87
CA THR A 124 33.42 3.83 5.78
C THR A 124 34.01 5.17 5.35
N THR A 125 34.24 5.30 4.05
CA THR A 125 34.73 6.54 3.44
C THR A 125 33.59 7.52 3.16
N GLU A 126 33.93 8.81 3.02
CA GLU A 126 32.98 9.84 2.59
C GLU A 126 32.35 9.52 1.22
N GLU A 127 33.11 8.92 0.30
CA GLU A 127 32.61 8.51 -1.03
C GLU A 127 31.57 7.38 -0.93
N GLU A 128 31.78 6.42 -0.02
CA GLU A 128 30.82 5.34 0.24
C GLU A 128 29.54 5.88 0.88
N LEU A 129 29.64 6.79 1.86
CA LEU A 129 28.47 7.46 2.44
C LEU A 129 27.66 8.25 1.40
N MET A 130 28.34 8.98 0.51
CA MET A 130 27.67 9.70 -0.58
C MET A 130 26.98 8.76 -1.56
N THR A 131 27.55 7.58 -1.80
CA THR A 131 26.95 6.56 -2.66
C THR A 131 25.70 5.99 -2.02
N LEU A 132 25.75 5.65 -0.73
CA LEU A 132 24.60 5.15 0.02
C LEU A 132 23.47 6.20 0.08
N ASP A 133 23.79 7.47 0.34
CA ASP A 133 22.81 8.56 0.32
C ASP A 133 22.10 8.67 -1.05
N GLN A 134 22.86 8.57 -2.15
CA GLN A 134 22.29 8.54 -3.50
C GLN A 134 21.39 7.33 -3.74
N GLU A 135 21.81 6.13 -3.30
CA GLU A 135 20.99 4.92 -3.40
C GLU A 135 19.67 5.05 -2.60
N VAL A 136 19.71 5.64 -1.40
CA VAL A 136 18.50 5.94 -0.61
C VAL A 136 17.57 6.88 -1.38
N VAL A 137 18.09 7.95 -1.98
CA VAL A 137 17.28 8.92 -2.75
C VAL A 137 16.67 8.27 -4.00
N GLU A 138 17.43 7.43 -4.70
CA GLU A 138 16.93 6.70 -5.87
C GLU A 138 15.81 5.72 -5.49
N LEU A 139 16.00 4.95 -4.40
CA LEU A 139 14.98 4.02 -3.91
C LEU A 139 13.71 4.72 -3.41
N ASN A 140 13.86 5.87 -2.73
CA ASN A 140 12.71 6.70 -2.36
C ASN A 140 11.94 7.17 -3.60
N THR A 141 12.64 7.62 -4.64
CA THR A 141 12.01 8.01 -5.92
C THR A 141 11.25 6.84 -6.55
N ILE A 142 11.85 5.64 -6.57
CA ILE A 142 11.19 4.44 -7.09
C ILE A 142 9.93 4.11 -6.26
N THR A 143 10.01 4.19 -4.94
CA THR A 143 8.87 3.94 -4.05
C THR A 143 7.74 4.94 -4.28
N GLU A 144 8.05 6.22 -4.51
CA GLU A 144 7.07 7.24 -4.88
C GLU A 144 6.40 6.94 -6.23
N GLU A 145 7.17 6.51 -7.24
CA GLU A 145 6.63 6.08 -8.53
C GLU A 145 5.69 4.88 -8.40
N LYS A 146 6.02 3.91 -7.53
CA LYS A 146 5.17 2.76 -7.24
C LYS A 146 3.89 3.16 -6.52
N ASN A 147 3.98 4.05 -5.53
CA ASN A 147 2.80 4.61 -4.86
C ASN A 147 1.87 5.31 -5.85
N LYS A 148 2.44 6.10 -6.77
CA LYS A 148 1.66 6.73 -7.83
C LYS A 148 0.99 5.70 -8.75
N ALA A 149 1.69 4.64 -9.14
CA ALA A 149 1.12 3.60 -9.99
C ALA A 149 -0.06 2.86 -9.32
N VAL A 150 0.04 2.61 -8.01
CA VAL A 150 -1.07 2.04 -7.21
C VAL A 150 -2.27 2.99 -7.19
N ALA A 151 -2.05 4.29 -6.91
CA ALA A 151 -3.12 5.29 -6.90
C ALA A 151 -3.79 5.43 -8.27
N ASP A 152 -3.00 5.61 -9.34
CA ASP A 152 -3.51 5.76 -10.71
C ASP A 152 -4.30 4.50 -11.15
N HIS A 153 -3.91 3.30 -10.70
CA HIS A 153 -4.64 2.07 -10.99
C HIS A 153 -5.92 1.93 -10.16
N TYR A 154 -5.92 2.36 -8.91
CA TYR A 154 -7.13 2.38 -8.09
C TYR A 154 -8.19 3.35 -8.65
N ASP A 155 -7.77 4.54 -9.10
CA ASP A 155 -8.64 5.49 -9.81
C ASP A 155 -9.28 4.85 -11.05
N TYR A 156 -8.49 4.10 -11.82
CA TYR A 156 -9.00 3.34 -12.95
C TYR A 156 -10.06 2.30 -12.53
N LEU A 157 -9.85 1.57 -11.43
CA LEU A 157 -10.81 0.57 -10.92
C LEU A 157 -12.12 1.23 -10.44
N LEU A 158 -12.02 2.39 -9.78
CA LEU A 158 -13.20 3.19 -9.38
C LEU A 158 -14.04 3.56 -10.60
N GLU A 159 -13.41 4.03 -11.68
CA GLU A 159 -14.09 4.37 -12.93
C GLU A 159 -14.68 3.15 -13.65
N GLU A 160 -13.91 2.06 -13.78
CA GLU A 160 -14.32 0.85 -14.50
C GLU A 160 -15.53 0.19 -13.82
N TYR A 161 -15.50 0.05 -12.50
CA TYR A 161 -16.55 -0.61 -11.74
C TYR A 161 -17.63 0.32 -11.20
N ASN A 162 -17.51 1.63 -11.43
CA ASN A 162 -18.41 2.67 -10.91
C ASN A 162 -18.59 2.54 -9.38
N PHE A 163 -17.50 2.31 -8.66
CA PHE A 163 -17.53 2.35 -7.20
C PHE A 163 -17.91 3.76 -6.76
N ILE A 164 -18.90 3.86 -5.87
CA ILE A 164 -19.26 5.13 -5.26
C ILE A 164 -18.33 5.27 -4.06
N GLU A 165 -17.41 6.23 -4.11
CA GLU A 165 -16.72 6.67 -2.90
C GLU A 165 -17.79 7.13 -1.90
N GLU A 166 -17.97 6.43 -0.78
CA GLU A 166 -18.75 6.98 0.31
C GLU A 166 -17.93 8.13 0.92
N ASP A 167 -18.36 9.37 0.71
CA ASP A 167 -17.77 10.56 1.34
C ASP A 167 -17.63 10.31 2.86
N GLU A 168 -16.40 10.36 3.40
CA GLU A 168 -16.11 10.38 4.85
C GLU A 168 -16.61 11.64 5.56
#